data_AF-A0A3M0I9R6-F1
#
_entry.id   AF-A0A3M0I9R6-F1
#
_cell.length_a   1.000
_cell.length_b   1.000
_cell.length_c   1.000
_cell.angle_alpha   90.00
_cell.angle_beta   90.00
_cell.angle_gamma   90.00
#
_symmetry.space_group_name_H-M   'P 1'
#
loop_
_entity.id
_entity.type
_entity.pdbx_description
1 polymer ?
#
loop_
_entity_poly.entity_id
_entity_poly.type
_entity_poly.pdbx_seq_one_letter_code
_entity_poly.pdbx_strand_id
1 'polypeptide(L)'
;MATKKNADIARQREDEVMLLRTRERLEFREIAERIGADVKNTYEAWKRGRTRLHQEAADSFGAYVGEQLATCKQVIDGLMPQVFAGGMNASKAAEAIVKAMDHEAKLLGLYAPVKANVTVTDEMTTRIKALADEIAQLEET
;
A
#
# COMPACT_ATOMS: atom_id res chain seq x y z
N MET A 1 -30.04 -17.35 -15.95
CA MET A 1 -29.76 -15.90 -15.83
C MET A 1 -30.27 -15.44 -14.47
N ALA A 2 -29.41 -14.90 -13.60
CA ALA A 2 -29.87 -14.28 -12.37
C ALA A 2 -30.54 -12.94 -12.71
N THR A 3 -31.78 -12.73 -12.26
CA THR A 3 -32.49 -11.45 -12.41
C THR A 3 -31.82 -10.37 -11.55
N LYS A 4 -31.85 -9.10 -11.99
CA LYS A 4 -31.25 -7.95 -11.27
C LYS A 4 -31.63 -7.93 -9.77
N LYS A 5 -32.89 -8.22 -9.48
CA LYS A 5 -33.44 -8.34 -8.12
C LYS A 5 -32.73 -9.40 -7.26
N ASN A 6 -32.34 -10.55 -7.83
CA ASN A 6 -31.63 -11.59 -7.09
C ASN A 6 -30.19 -11.19 -6.78
N ALA A 7 -29.55 -10.42 -7.67
CA ALA A 7 -28.22 -9.85 -7.43
C ALA A 7 -28.25 -8.80 -6.31
N ASP A 8 -29.28 -7.93 -6.29
CA ASP A 8 -29.44 -6.91 -5.26
C ASP A 8 -29.68 -7.53 -3.87
N ILE A 9 -30.50 -8.58 -3.78
CA ILE A 9 -30.73 -9.32 -2.52
C ILE A 9 -29.45 -10.01 -2.04
N ALA A 10 -28.68 -10.61 -2.95
CA ALA A 10 -27.40 -11.22 -2.60
C ALA A 10 -26.41 -10.18 -2.07
N ARG A 11 -26.36 -8.99 -2.70
CA ARG A 11 -25.51 -7.87 -2.28
C ARG A 11 -25.89 -7.36 -0.90
N GLN A 12 -27.19 -7.17 -0.65
CA GLN A 12 -27.67 -6.72 0.67
C GLN A 12 -27.28 -7.69 1.79
N ARG A 13 -27.38 -9.00 1.52
CA ARG A 13 -26.95 -10.03 2.49
C ARG A 13 -25.45 -10.00 2.75
N GLU A 14 -24.63 -9.77 1.74
CA GLU A 14 -23.18 -9.63 1.91
C GLU A 14 -22.83 -8.41 2.78
N ASP A 15 -23.47 -7.27 2.53
CA ASP A 15 -23.27 -6.04 3.31
C ASP A 15 -23.72 -6.22 4.78
N GLU A 16 -24.86 -6.87 5.00
CA GLU A 16 -25.38 -7.17 6.34
C GLU A 16 -24.43 -8.09 7.12
N VAL A 17 -23.94 -9.17 6.51
CA VAL A 17 -22.96 -10.07 7.12
C VAL A 17 -21.66 -9.34 7.46
N MET A 18 -21.19 -8.45 6.58
CA MET A 18 -20.00 -7.64 6.82
C MET A 18 -20.17 -6.70 8.01
N LEU A 19 -21.32 -6.02 8.13
CA LEU A 19 -21.61 -5.12 9.25
C LEU A 19 -21.68 -5.87 10.58
N LEU A 20 -22.42 -6.99 10.62
CA LEU A 20 -22.57 -7.80 11.83
C LEU A 20 -21.22 -8.36 12.30
N ARG A 21 -20.37 -8.81 11.36
CA ARG A 21 -19.05 -9.36 11.71
C ARG A 21 -18.07 -8.28 12.18
N THR A 22 -18.08 -7.10 11.57
CA THR A 22 -17.05 -6.06 11.82
C THR A 22 -17.43 -5.09 12.92
N ARG A 23 -18.70 -4.66 13.00
CA ARG A 23 -19.18 -3.69 13.99
C ARG A 23 -19.69 -4.35 15.26
N GLU A 24 -20.56 -5.34 15.10
CA GLU A 24 -21.17 -6.05 16.24
C GLU A 24 -20.31 -7.21 16.75
N ARG A 25 -19.24 -7.57 16.02
CA ARG A 25 -18.30 -8.64 16.35
C ARG A 25 -18.94 -10.02 16.57
N LEU A 26 -20.12 -10.25 15.99
CA LEU A 26 -20.81 -11.53 16.09
C LEU A 26 -20.03 -12.64 15.38
N GLU A 27 -20.19 -13.86 15.88
CA GLU A 27 -19.66 -15.07 15.26
C GLU A 27 -20.59 -15.57 14.15
N PHE A 28 -20.05 -16.32 13.17
CA PHE A 28 -20.82 -16.71 11.98
C PHE A 28 -22.08 -17.53 12.28
N ARG A 29 -22.10 -18.26 13.39
CA ARG A 29 -23.30 -18.98 13.84
C ARG A 29 -24.41 -18.03 14.28
N GLU A 30 -24.06 -17.01 15.07
CA GLU A 30 -25.01 -15.99 15.55
C GLU A 30 -25.54 -15.14 14.39
N ILE A 31 -24.66 -14.81 13.44
CA ILE A 31 -25.04 -14.10 12.22
C ILE A 31 -26.01 -14.96 11.40
N ALA A 32 -25.70 -16.24 11.19
CA ALA A 32 -26.52 -17.17 10.43
C ALA A 32 -27.93 -17.31 11.01
N GLU A 33 -28.04 -17.44 12.34
CA GLU A 33 -29.31 -17.44 13.07
C GLU A 33 -30.08 -16.13 12.86
N ARG A 34 -29.40 -14.98 12.94
CA ARG A 34 -30.03 -13.66 12.82
C ARG A 34 -30.55 -13.35 11.41
N ILE A 35 -29.84 -13.78 10.38
CA ILE A 35 -30.22 -13.51 8.98
C ILE A 35 -31.03 -14.65 8.34
N GLY A 36 -31.30 -15.73 9.09
CA GLY A 36 -32.03 -16.89 8.61
C GLY A 36 -31.30 -17.65 7.49
N ALA A 37 -29.98 -17.77 7.59
CA ALA A 37 -29.14 -18.51 6.64
C ALA A 37 -28.39 -19.65 7.33
N ASP A 38 -27.79 -20.55 6.57
CA ASP A 38 -26.83 -21.49 7.13
C ASP A 38 -25.44 -20.85 7.32
N VAL A 39 -24.65 -21.44 8.22
CA VAL A 39 -23.32 -20.94 8.59
C VAL A 39 -22.37 -20.90 7.39
N LYS A 40 -22.48 -21.87 6.47
CA LYS A 40 -21.62 -21.98 5.29
C LYS A 40 -21.88 -20.82 4.34
N ASN A 41 -23.15 -20.54 4.04
CA ASN A 41 -23.59 -19.46 3.18
C ASN A 41 -23.26 -18.09 3.78
N THR A 42 -23.35 -17.97 5.11
CA THR A 42 -22.91 -16.77 5.84
C THR A 42 -21.41 -16.53 5.67
N TYR A 43 -20.59 -17.57 5.84
CA TYR A 43 -19.15 -17.48 5.63
C TYR A 43 -18.78 -17.15 4.18
N GLU A 44 -19.43 -17.78 3.19
CA GLU A 44 -19.21 -17.48 1.78
C GLU A 44 -19.65 -16.06 1.41
N ALA A 45 -20.75 -15.55 1.98
CA ALA A 45 -21.17 -14.16 1.82
C ALA A 45 -20.13 -13.19 2.41
N TRP A 46 -19.60 -13.47 3.59
CA TRP A 46 -18.52 -12.69 4.19
C TRP A 46 -17.26 -12.68 3.31
N LYS A 47 -16.86 -13.84 2.79
CA LYS A 47 -15.69 -13.96 1.90
C LYS A 47 -15.86 -13.12 0.64
N ARG A 48 -17.03 -13.20 -0.03
CA ARG A 48 -17.34 -12.40 -1.23
C ARG A 48 -17.37 -10.91 -0.92
N GLY A 49 -18.05 -10.50 0.16
CA GLY A 49 -18.11 -9.11 0.61
C GLY A 49 -16.72 -8.54 0.90
N ARG A 50 -15.86 -9.30 1.57
CA ARG A 50 -14.47 -8.90 1.87
C ARG A 50 -13.63 -8.76 0.60
N THR A 51 -13.69 -9.72 -0.33
CA THR A 51 -12.98 -9.63 -1.60
C THR A 51 -13.43 -8.43 -2.42
N ARG A 52 -14.74 -8.17 -2.48
CA ARG A 52 -15.28 -6.99 -3.15
C ARG A 52 -14.80 -5.69 -2.51
N LEU A 53 -14.88 -5.57 -1.17
CA LEU A 53 -14.39 -4.38 -0.47
C LEU A 53 -12.90 -4.15 -0.68
N HIS A 54 -12.09 -5.21 -0.76
CA HIS A 54 -10.68 -5.09 -1.13
C HIS A 54 -10.50 -4.54 -2.55
N GLN A 55 -11.30 -5.01 -3.51
CA GLN A 55 -11.24 -4.51 -4.88
C GLN A 55 -11.68 -3.04 -4.95
N GLU A 56 -12.81 -2.70 -4.34
CA GLU A 56 -13.31 -1.31 -4.27
C GLU A 56 -12.29 -0.39 -3.58
N ALA A 57 -11.64 -0.86 -2.52
CA ALA A 57 -10.58 -0.11 -1.84
C ALA A 57 -9.33 0.04 -2.72
N ALA A 58 -8.92 -0.99 -3.47
CA ALA A 58 -7.80 -0.91 -4.39
C ALA A 58 -8.08 0.10 -5.53
N ASP A 59 -9.28 0.06 -6.09
CA ASP A 59 -9.70 0.98 -7.15
C ASP A 59 -9.75 2.43 -6.63
N SER A 60 -10.31 2.63 -5.42
CA SER A 60 -10.37 3.94 -4.76
C SER A 60 -8.99 4.47 -4.36
N PHE A 61 -8.09 3.56 -3.96
CA PHE A 61 -6.72 3.91 -3.59
C PHE A 61 -5.94 4.49 -4.77
N GLY A 62 -6.11 3.95 -5.98
CA GLY A 62 -5.50 4.51 -7.18
C GLY A 62 -5.95 5.95 -7.47
N ALA A 63 -7.25 6.22 -7.35
CA ALA A 63 -7.80 7.57 -7.52
C ALA A 63 -7.24 8.54 -6.47
N TYR A 64 -7.23 8.13 -5.20
CA TYR A 64 -6.64 8.92 -4.11
C TYR A 64 -5.16 9.23 -4.36
N VAL A 65 -4.36 8.25 -4.76
CA VAL A 65 -2.94 8.46 -5.08
C VAL A 65 -2.79 9.47 -6.22
N GLY A 66 -3.62 9.38 -7.26
CA GLY A 66 -3.63 10.35 -8.36
C GLY A 66 -3.89 11.79 -7.91
N GLU A 67 -4.87 11.99 -7.02
CA GLU A 67 -5.17 13.32 -6.43
C GLU A 67 -4.01 13.87 -5.60
N GLN A 68 -3.36 13.02 -4.80
CA GLN A 68 -2.21 13.42 -4.00
C GLN A 68 -1.01 13.78 -4.89
N LEU A 69 -0.74 13.01 -5.94
CA LEU A 69 0.31 13.32 -6.92
C LEU A 69 0.05 14.66 -7.63
N ALA A 70 -1.19 14.93 -8.03
CA ALA A 70 -1.57 16.21 -8.63
C ALA A 70 -1.35 17.37 -7.65
N THR A 71 -1.66 17.18 -6.37
CA THR A 71 -1.43 18.18 -5.31
C THR A 71 0.06 18.46 -5.12
N CYS A 72 0.90 17.42 -5.03
CA CYS A 72 2.36 17.58 -4.97
C CYS A 72 2.88 18.40 -6.15
N LYS A 73 2.43 18.08 -7.37
CA LYS A 73 2.84 18.78 -8.57
C LYS A 73 2.42 20.25 -8.57
N GLN A 74 1.20 20.56 -8.12
CA GLN A 74 0.75 21.96 -7.98
C GLN A 74 1.61 22.75 -6.99
N VAL A 75 2.03 22.13 -5.88
CA VAL A 75 2.93 22.77 -4.90
C VAL A 75 4.30 23.02 -5.52
N ILE A 76 4.86 22.04 -6.23
CA ILE A 76 6.16 22.15 -6.90
C ILE A 76 6.12 23.27 -7.95
N ASP A 77 5.22 23.16 -8.92
CA ASP A 77 5.12 24.09 -10.05
C ASP A 77 4.74 25.51 -9.58
N GLY A 78 3.89 25.63 -8.55
CA GLY A 78 3.45 26.90 -8.01
C GLY A 78 4.52 27.64 -7.20
N LEU A 79 5.40 26.93 -6.50
CA LEU A 79 6.43 27.53 -5.65
C LEU A 79 7.78 27.68 -6.37
N MET A 80 8.06 26.90 -7.42
CA MET A 80 9.32 26.97 -8.16
C MET A 80 9.68 28.39 -8.66
N PRO A 81 8.75 29.20 -9.20
CA PRO A 81 9.06 30.58 -9.61
C PRO A 81 9.55 31.46 -8.45
N GLN A 82 9.03 31.25 -7.23
CA GLN A 82 9.44 32.01 -6.05
C GLN A 82 10.85 31.64 -5.59
N VAL A 83 11.25 30.37 -5.77
CA VAL A 83 12.62 29.91 -5.51
C VAL A 83 13.58 30.55 -6.52
N PHE A 84 13.23 30.54 -7.81
CA PHE A 84 14.07 31.12 -8.86
C PHE A 84 14.19 32.65 -8.78
N ALA A 85 13.10 33.35 -8.45
CA ALA A 85 13.12 34.80 -8.29
C ALA A 85 14.01 35.26 -7.13
N GLY A 86 14.25 34.39 -6.15
CA GLY A 86 14.95 34.72 -4.92
C GLY A 86 14.15 35.67 -4.03
N GLY A 87 14.58 35.79 -2.76
CA GLY A 87 13.95 36.69 -1.79
C GLY A 87 13.74 36.04 -0.42
N MET A 88 13.14 36.79 0.50
CA MET A 88 13.00 36.42 1.92
C MET A 88 12.29 35.07 2.15
N ASN A 89 11.40 34.68 1.24
CA ASN A 89 10.59 33.45 1.35
C ASN A 89 11.12 32.30 0.47
N ALA A 90 12.18 32.50 -0.30
CA ALA A 90 12.69 31.50 -1.23
C ALA A 90 13.15 30.21 -0.53
N SER A 91 13.76 30.33 0.65
CA SER A 91 14.19 29.18 1.46
C SER A 91 13.02 28.32 1.93
N LYS A 92 11.94 28.96 2.41
CA LYS A 92 10.72 28.26 2.85
C LYS A 92 10.00 27.60 1.67
N ALA A 93 9.95 28.28 0.52
CA ALA A 93 9.40 27.72 -0.71
C ALA A 93 10.20 26.48 -1.16
N ALA A 94 11.53 26.55 -1.15
CA ALA A 94 12.39 25.42 -1.48
C ALA A 94 12.19 24.23 -0.53
N GLU A 95 12.07 24.47 0.77
CA GLU A 95 11.79 23.41 1.75
C GLU A 95 10.44 22.72 1.49
N ALA A 96 9.40 23.50 1.17
CA ALA A 96 8.08 22.96 0.85
C ALA A 96 8.11 22.10 -0.44
N ILE A 97 8.85 22.53 -1.45
CA ILE A 97 9.05 21.78 -2.70
C ILE A 97 9.76 20.46 -2.42
N VAL A 98 10.85 20.47 -1.64
CA VAL A 98 11.58 19.24 -1.29
C VAL A 98 10.68 18.25 -0.55
N LYS A 99 9.82 18.72 0.38
CA LYS A 99 8.85 17.86 1.06
C LYS A 99 7.79 17.30 0.11
N ALA A 100 7.32 18.10 -0.85
CA ALA A 100 6.38 17.63 -1.86
C ALA A 100 6.99 16.55 -2.76
N MET A 101 8.25 16.73 -3.18
CA MET A 101 9.00 15.74 -3.97
C MET A 101 9.25 14.44 -3.20
N ASP A 102 9.61 14.52 -1.92
CA ASP A 102 9.76 13.33 -1.05
C ASP A 102 8.44 12.58 -0.88
N HIS A 103 7.33 13.30 -0.72
CA HIS A 103 6.00 12.70 -0.65
C HIS A 103 5.59 12.04 -1.97
N GLU A 104 5.83 12.70 -3.11
CA GLU A 104 5.61 12.15 -4.45
C GLU A 104 6.41 10.84 -4.67
N ALA A 105 7.69 10.83 -4.31
CA ALA A 105 8.53 9.63 -4.41
C ALA A 105 8.01 8.46 -3.58
N LYS A 106 7.45 8.73 -2.40
CA LYS A 106 6.80 7.71 -1.54
C LYS A 106 5.51 7.19 -2.15
N LEU A 107 4.66 8.07 -2.70
CA LEU A 107 3.41 7.68 -3.37
C LEU A 107 3.67 6.79 -4.60
N LEU A 108 4.75 7.05 -5.33
CA LEU A 108 5.17 6.26 -6.49
C LEU A 108 5.92 4.96 -6.12
N GLY A 109 6.18 4.72 -4.82
CA GLY A 109 6.93 3.55 -4.36
C GLY A 109 8.43 3.59 -4.68
N LEU A 110 8.96 4.73 -5.13
CA LEU A 110 10.37 4.91 -5.46
C LEU A 110 11.29 4.94 -4.22
N TYR A 111 10.69 5.16 -3.04
CA TYR A 111 11.39 5.24 -1.76
C TYR A 111 11.44 3.90 -1.00
N ALA A 112 11.00 2.78 -1.60
CA ALA A 112 11.07 1.49 -0.92
C ALA A 112 12.55 1.09 -0.71
N PRO A 113 13.07 1.00 0.53
CA PRO A 113 14.41 0.51 0.75
C PRO A 113 14.49 -0.92 0.25
N VAL A 114 15.44 -1.21 -0.65
CA VAL A 114 15.74 -2.59 -1.07
C VAL A 114 16.32 -3.31 0.15
N LYS A 115 15.46 -3.96 0.93
CA LYS A 115 15.89 -4.85 2.01
C LYS A 115 16.42 -6.13 1.38
N ALA A 116 17.71 -6.14 1.05
CA ALA A 116 18.39 -7.37 0.67
C ALA A 116 18.61 -8.21 1.93
N ASN A 117 17.87 -9.31 2.07
CA ASN A 117 18.18 -10.35 3.04
C ASN A 117 19.36 -11.16 2.49
N VAL A 118 20.58 -10.66 2.68
CA VAL A 118 21.80 -11.37 2.30
C VAL A 118 22.06 -12.45 3.35
N THR A 119 21.83 -13.70 2.96
CA THR A 119 22.28 -14.85 3.76
C THR A 119 23.66 -15.22 3.24
N VAL A 120 24.70 -14.87 4.00
CA VAL A 120 26.08 -15.26 3.65
C VAL A 120 26.22 -16.74 4.00
N THR A 121 26.43 -17.58 2.99
CA THR A 121 26.74 -19.00 3.20
C THR A 121 28.19 -19.15 3.62
N ASP A 122 28.53 -20.22 4.34
CA ASP A 122 29.91 -20.51 4.76
C ASP A 122 30.88 -20.59 3.55
N GLU A 123 30.36 -21.02 2.41
CA GLU A 123 31.06 -21.03 1.13
C GLU A 123 31.45 -19.61 0.65
N MET A 124 30.54 -18.63 0.78
CA MET A 124 30.84 -17.22 0.47
C MET A 124 31.84 -16.63 1.46
N THR A 125 31.76 -16.97 2.74
CA THR A 125 32.75 -16.54 3.75
C THR A 125 34.14 -17.05 3.43
N THR A 126 34.23 -18.31 2.97
CA THR A 126 35.50 -18.94 2.59
C THR A 126 36.09 -18.27 1.36
N ARG A 127 35.25 -17.94 0.37
CA ARG A 127 35.68 -17.25 -0.86
C ARG A 127 36.10 -15.81 -0.60
N ILE A 128 35.44 -15.10 0.32
CA ILE A 128 35.81 -13.76 0.76
C ILE A 128 37.17 -13.77 1.47
N LYS A 129 37.43 -14.75 2.33
CA LYS A 129 38.73 -14.90 3.00
C LYS A 129 39.86 -15.17 2.01
N ALA A 130 39.65 -16.09 1.06
CA ALA A 130 40.64 -16.38 0.02
C ALA A 130 40.96 -15.13 -0.83
N LEU A 131 39.94 -14.35 -1.21
CA LEU A 131 40.13 -13.08 -1.93
C LEU A 131 40.87 -12.02 -1.08
N ALA A 132 40.59 -11.96 0.22
CA ALA A 132 41.27 -11.03 1.13
C ALA A 132 42.76 -11.41 1.30
N ASP A 133 43.07 -12.70 1.39
CA ASP A 133 44.44 -13.20 1.50
C ASP A 133 45.23 -12.98 0.19
N GLU A 134 44.59 -13.15 -0.98
CA GLU A 134 45.19 -12.84 -2.29
C GLU A 134 45.51 -11.34 -2.44
N ILE A 135 44.63 -10.46 -1.94
CA ILE A 135 44.86 -9.00 -1.97
C ILE A 135 45.99 -8.62 -1.02
N ALA A 136 46.06 -9.20 0.18
CA ALA A 136 47.13 -8.93 1.13
C ALA A 136 48.52 -9.34 0.59
N GLN A 137 48.59 -10.46 -0.15
CA GLN A 137 49.85 -10.90 -0.80
C GLN A 137 50.29 -9.97 -1.94
N LEU A 138 49.36 -9.30 -2.62
CA LEU A 138 49.67 -8.31 -3.66
C LEU A 138 50.17 -6.97 -3.08
N GLU A 139 49.87 -6.65 -1.82
CA GLU A 139 50.39 -5.44 -1.14
C GLU A 139 51.79 -5.64 -0.53
N GLU A 140 52.24 -6.88 -0.33
CA GLU A 140 53.58 -7.22 0.19
C GLU A 140 54.65 -7.43 -0.90
N THR A 141 54.30 -7.24 -2.19
CA THR A 141 55.24 -7.24 -3.33
C THR A 141 55.43 -5.84 -3.92
#